data_AF-A0A653K3X5-F1
#
_entry.id   AF-A0A653K3X5-F1
#
_cell.length_a   1.000
_cell.length_b   1.000
_cell.length_c   1.000
_cell.angle_alpha   90.00
_cell.angle_beta   90.00
_cell.angle_gamma   90.00
#
_symmetry.space_group_name_H-M   'P 1'
#
loop_
_entity.id
_entity.type
_entity.pdbx_description
1 polymer ?
#
loop_
_entity_poly.entity_id
_entity_poly.type
_entity_poly.pdbx_seq_one_letter_code
_entity_poly.pdbx_strand_id
1 'polypeptide(L)'
;MNAAIHPDVMVNAIPENILDLPGLEQVYHHPTFLKVINELEAPKGHTSDFGGYKYRSAEDVQAALKPILLKYKCTVFTRKFDLEDGFEVYAYIVFKDQKYMRCDLPGVATYDFAKDLASNKKISKTQQYAAYQSYAKKYALCNLLLIDDSQNDLDALTNKNIENEHQSKNKQNYQNQNNNRVSTQADCDRALKQIEDLPLTTSLEQASFIFDGLRQQYPEFNQVIFDAGCAKYNAIMQHLEALGQQQQSSNQASVIQRQANQAHQNNSPTTANNTGSPCITNKQRDHLQAFIHERGLDVRQVCNYFGIDTLMKIQESALDEAKQEIEKLAKQEMKA
;
A
#
# COMPACT_ATOMS: atom_id res chain seq x y z
N MET A 1 -2.95 -50.52 -5.02
CA MET A 1 -2.37 -49.17 -5.20
C MET A 1 -2.86 -48.66 -6.54
N ASN A 2 -3.73 -47.68 -6.72
CA ASN A 2 -4.34 -46.68 -5.85
C ASN A 2 -5.85 -46.69 -6.17
N ALA A 3 -6.72 -46.60 -5.16
CA ALA A 3 -8.14 -46.42 -5.40
C ALA A 3 -8.35 -45.03 -6.01
N ALA A 4 -8.78 -45.00 -7.26
CA ALA A 4 -9.22 -43.76 -7.92
C ALA A 4 -10.42 -43.22 -7.13
N ILE A 5 -10.35 -41.94 -6.74
CA ILE A 5 -11.47 -41.26 -6.09
C ILE A 5 -12.63 -41.24 -7.09
N HIS A 6 -13.79 -41.76 -6.67
CA HIS A 6 -14.98 -41.86 -7.53
C HIS A 6 -15.45 -40.45 -7.94
N PRO A 7 -15.77 -40.20 -9.22
CA PRO A 7 -16.17 -38.87 -9.72
C PRO A 7 -17.45 -38.31 -9.07
N ASP A 8 -18.24 -39.14 -8.40
CA ASP A 8 -19.41 -38.71 -7.62
C ASP A 8 -19.05 -37.86 -6.38
N VAL A 9 -17.78 -37.82 -5.98
CA VAL A 9 -17.29 -36.90 -4.92
C VAL A 9 -17.19 -35.46 -5.46
N MET A 10 -17.20 -35.26 -6.78
CA MET A 10 -17.04 -33.95 -7.42
C MET A 10 -18.38 -33.30 -7.83
N VAL A 11 -19.51 -33.95 -7.55
CA VAL A 11 -20.84 -33.45 -7.95
C VAL A 11 -21.80 -33.54 -6.77
N ASN A 12 -21.53 -32.73 -5.75
CA ASN A 12 -22.57 -32.14 -4.92
C ASN A 12 -22.07 -30.75 -4.57
N ALA A 13 -22.71 -29.72 -5.12
CA ALA A 13 -22.64 -28.40 -4.53
C ALA A 13 -23.09 -28.57 -3.07
N ILE A 14 -22.13 -28.55 -2.14
CA ILE A 14 -22.42 -28.73 -0.72
C ILE A 14 -23.12 -27.44 -0.27
N PRO A 15 -24.43 -27.45 0.05
CA PRO A 15 -25.15 -26.23 0.40
C PRO A 15 -24.90 -25.82 1.86
N GLU A 16 -23.97 -26.46 2.57
CA GLU A 16 -23.62 -26.13 3.95
C GLU A 16 -22.10 -26.10 4.15
N ASN A 17 -21.67 -25.06 4.86
CA ASN A 17 -20.29 -24.70 5.11
C ASN A 17 -19.53 -25.84 5.82
N ILE A 18 -18.62 -26.54 5.13
CA ILE A 18 -17.68 -27.50 5.75
C ILE A 18 -16.79 -26.83 6.82
N LEU A 19 -16.79 -25.50 6.91
CA LEU A 19 -15.89 -24.67 7.72
C LEU A 19 -16.49 -24.14 9.03
N ASP A 20 -17.33 -24.91 9.69
CA ASP A 20 -17.97 -24.48 10.92
C ASP A 20 -18.07 -25.67 11.90
N LEU A 21 -17.62 -25.44 13.14
CA LEU A 21 -17.04 -26.46 14.03
C LEU A 21 -17.82 -27.79 14.05
N PRO A 22 -17.24 -28.90 13.54
CA PRO A 22 -17.96 -30.16 13.40
C PRO A 22 -18.52 -30.64 14.74
N GLY A 23 -19.84 -30.92 14.78
CA GLY A 23 -20.52 -31.40 15.98
C GLY A 23 -20.96 -30.30 16.96
N LEU A 24 -20.78 -29.02 16.63
CA LEU A 24 -21.29 -27.90 17.39
C LEU A 24 -22.36 -27.13 16.59
N GLU A 25 -23.36 -26.60 17.29
CA GLU A 25 -24.41 -25.77 16.68
C GLU A 25 -23.98 -24.30 16.67
N GLN A 26 -23.99 -23.66 15.49
CA GLN A 26 -23.76 -22.22 15.39
C GLN A 26 -25.01 -21.48 15.84
N VAL A 27 -24.85 -20.52 16.75
CA VAL A 27 -25.91 -19.60 17.14
C VAL A 27 -25.43 -18.16 16.98
N TYR A 28 -26.38 -17.23 16.90
CA TYR A 28 -26.09 -15.78 16.89
C TYR A 28 -26.38 -15.12 18.24
N HIS A 29 -27.17 -15.80 19.08
CA HIS A 29 -27.53 -15.32 20.40
C HIS A 29 -27.36 -16.43 21.43
N HIS A 30 -26.52 -16.19 22.42
CA HIS A 30 -26.32 -17.11 23.54
C HIS A 30 -26.34 -16.33 24.88
N PRO A 31 -27.10 -16.75 25.90
CA PRO A 31 -27.22 -16.00 27.16
C PRO A 31 -25.89 -15.78 27.88
N THR A 32 -24.96 -16.72 27.78
CA THR A 32 -23.62 -16.58 28.37
C THR A 32 -22.78 -15.54 27.62
N PHE A 33 -22.98 -15.37 26.32
CA PHE A 33 -22.26 -14.37 25.54
C PHE A 33 -22.55 -12.96 26.04
N LEU A 34 -23.81 -12.64 26.33
CA LEU A 34 -24.20 -11.35 26.91
C LEU A 34 -23.48 -11.05 28.23
N LYS A 35 -23.29 -12.08 29.06
CA LYS A 35 -22.56 -11.94 30.33
C LYS A 35 -21.06 -11.70 30.11
N VAL A 36 -20.49 -12.36 29.10
CA VAL A 36 -19.07 -12.18 28.74
C VAL A 36 -18.83 -10.76 28.25
N ILE A 37 -19.60 -10.27 27.28
CA ILE A 37 -19.39 -8.93 26.70
C ILE A 37 -19.68 -7.80 27.70
N ASN A 38 -20.64 -7.96 28.61
CA ASN A 38 -20.96 -6.95 29.62
C ASN A 38 -19.90 -6.84 30.73
N GLU A 39 -19.14 -7.91 30.98
CA GLU A 39 -18.09 -7.94 32.02
C GLU A 39 -16.70 -7.68 31.44
N LEU A 40 -16.53 -7.74 30.12
CA LEU A 40 -15.23 -7.61 29.48
C LEU A 40 -14.78 -6.16 29.42
N GLU A 41 -13.70 -5.88 30.14
CA GLU A 41 -12.98 -4.61 30.05
C GLU A 41 -11.56 -4.83 29.50
N ALA A 42 -11.30 -4.37 28.29
CA ALA A 42 -9.99 -4.46 27.63
C ALA A 42 -9.45 -3.05 27.32
N PRO A 43 -8.84 -2.34 28.28
CA PRO A 43 -8.35 -0.97 28.08
C PRO A 43 -7.19 -0.89 27.08
N LYS A 44 -7.01 0.29 26.46
CA LYS A 44 -5.85 0.57 25.60
C LYS A 44 -4.61 0.84 26.47
N GLY A 45 -3.72 -0.15 26.57
CA GLY A 45 -2.51 -0.09 27.40
C GLY A 45 -1.26 0.41 26.67
N HIS A 46 -1.25 0.37 25.34
CA HIS A 46 -0.06 0.68 24.53
C HIS A 46 -0.20 2.01 23.82
N THR A 47 0.93 2.64 23.50
CA THR A 47 0.99 3.87 22.69
C THR A 47 1.85 3.57 21.45
N SER A 48 1.34 3.90 20.28
CA SER A 48 2.05 3.69 19.01
C SER A 48 3.17 4.71 18.85
N ASP A 49 4.39 4.24 18.58
CA ASP A 49 5.51 5.11 18.18
C ASP A 49 5.25 5.81 16.84
N PHE A 50 4.35 5.24 16.03
CA PHE A 50 3.90 5.78 14.75
C PHE A 50 2.57 6.50 14.98
N GLY A 51 2.62 7.81 15.23
CA GLY A 51 1.42 8.66 15.34
C GLY A 51 0.84 8.81 16.76
N GLY A 52 1.44 8.21 17.79
CA GLY A 52 1.12 8.51 19.19
C GLY A 52 -0.26 8.06 19.68
N TYR A 53 -1.01 7.29 18.88
CA TYR A 53 -2.34 6.82 19.28
C TYR A 53 -2.23 5.67 20.28
N LYS A 54 -3.21 5.59 21.17
CA LYS A 54 -3.32 4.45 22.10
C LYS A 54 -3.94 3.25 21.40
N TYR A 55 -3.46 2.06 21.73
CA TYR A 55 -4.00 0.80 21.20
C TYR A 55 -3.99 -0.32 22.25
N ARG A 56 -4.76 -1.36 21.94
CA ARG A 56 -4.74 -2.67 22.63
C ARG A 56 -4.31 -3.73 21.63
N SER A 57 -3.48 -4.66 22.07
CA SER A 57 -3.05 -5.84 21.31
C SER A 57 -4.06 -6.98 21.42
N ALA A 58 -3.93 -8.01 20.59
CA ALA A 58 -4.71 -9.23 20.74
C ALA A 58 -4.46 -9.90 22.09
N GLU A 59 -3.22 -9.81 22.59
CA GLU A 59 -2.77 -10.35 23.85
C GLU A 59 -3.45 -9.65 25.04
N ASP A 60 -3.63 -8.34 24.99
CA ASP A 60 -4.36 -7.60 26.03
C ASP A 60 -5.82 -8.03 26.10
N VAL A 61 -6.49 -8.16 24.95
CA VAL A 61 -7.88 -8.65 24.88
C VAL A 61 -7.97 -10.07 25.45
N GLN A 62 -7.04 -10.95 25.08
CA GLN A 62 -7.01 -12.32 25.60
C GLN A 62 -6.73 -12.37 27.11
N ALA A 63 -5.86 -11.51 27.63
CA ALA A 63 -5.55 -11.44 29.05
C ALA A 63 -6.78 -11.01 29.87
N ALA A 64 -7.49 -9.97 29.42
CA ALA A 64 -8.74 -9.51 30.04
C ALA A 64 -9.85 -10.57 29.98
N LEU A 65 -9.90 -11.34 28.89
CA LEU A 65 -10.95 -12.33 28.63
C LEU A 65 -10.78 -13.62 29.46
N LYS A 66 -9.54 -14.08 29.72
CA LYS A 66 -9.25 -15.32 30.47
C LYS A 66 -10.05 -15.52 31.77
N PRO A 67 -10.08 -14.57 32.74
CA PRO A 67 -10.84 -14.75 33.97
C PRO A 67 -12.36 -14.91 33.73
N ILE A 68 -12.89 -14.21 32.72
CA ILE A 68 -14.31 -14.23 32.34
C ILE A 68 -14.67 -15.58 31.70
N LEU A 69 -13.81 -16.09 30.81
CA LEU A 69 -13.97 -17.42 30.19
C LEU A 69 -14.00 -18.52 31.25
N LEU A 70 -13.11 -18.44 32.25
CA LEU A 70 -13.08 -19.38 33.37
C LEU A 70 -14.38 -19.32 34.19
N LYS A 71 -14.84 -18.10 34.52
CA LYS A 71 -16.09 -17.87 35.28
C LYS A 71 -17.31 -18.48 34.58
N TYR A 72 -17.42 -18.29 33.26
CA TYR A 72 -18.58 -18.70 32.47
C TYR A 72 -18.44 -20.04 31.75
N LYS A 73 -17.29 -20.72 31.90
CA LYS A 73 -17.00 -22.04 31.31
C LYS A 73 -17.18 -22.04 29.79
N CYS A 74 -16.63 -21.03 29.13
CA CYS A 74 -16.55 -20.92 27.67
C CYS A 74 -15.10 -20.81 27.22
N THR A 75 -14.86 -21.05 25.93
CA THR A 75 -13.52 -21.01 25.34
C THR A 75 -13.55 -20.12 24.12
N VAL A 76 -12.56 -19.23 23.98
CA VAL A 76 -12.36 -18.43 22.77
C VAL A 76 -11.08 -18.85 22.07
N PHE A 77 -11.14 -19.01 20.76
CA PHE A 77 -9.98 -19.28 19.91
C PHE A 77 -10.16 -18.62 18.54
N THR A 78 -9.08 -18.63 17.76
CA THR A 78 -9.06 -18.06 16.42
C THR A 78 -8.60 -19.08 15.39
N ARG A 79 -9.17 -19.06 14.19
CA ARG A 79 -8.71 -19.85 13.04
C ARG A 79 -8.23 -18.90 11.94
N LYS A 80 -7.08 -19.23 11.35
CA LYS A 80 -6.46 -18.48 10.26
C LYS A 80 -6.75 -19.19 8.95
N PHE A 81 -7.11 -18.42 7.93
CA PHE A 81 -7.30 -18.86 6.55
C PHE A 81 -6.34 -18.08 5.67
N ASP A 82 -5.37 -18.76 5.08
CA ASP A 82 -4.38 -18.12 4.20
C ASP A 82 -5.02 -17.76 2.85
N LEU A 83 -4.68 -16.57 2.36
CA LEU A 83 -5.04 -16.04 1.04
C LEU A 83 -3.75 -15.87 0.21
N GLU A 84 -3.88 -15.63 -1.09
CA GLU A 84 -2.73 -15.41 -1.98
C GLU A 84 -1.84 -14.25 -1.49
N ASP A 85 -2.46 -13.11 -1.16
CA ASP A 85 -1.78 -11.90 -0.72
C ASP A 85 -2.02 -11.57 0.77
N GLY A 86 -2.37 -12.55 1.59
CA GLY A 86 -2.79 -12.24 2.95
C GLY A 86 -3.35 -13.41 3.74
N PHE A 87 -4.20 -13.08 4.71
CA PHE A 87 -4.96 -14.05 5.47
C PHE A 87 -6.14 -13.40 6.18
N GLU A 88 -7.15 -14.21 6.43
CA GLU A 88 -8.28 -13.90 7.28
C GLU A 88 -8.15 -14.64 8.60
N VAL A 89 -8.61 -14.00 9.68
CA VAL A 89 -8.69 -14.61 11.00
C VAL A 89 -10.13 -14.51 11.48
N TYR A 90 -10.74 -15.66 11.77
CA TYR A 90 -12.04 -15.74 12.42
C TYR A 90 -11.85 -16.07 13.89
N ALA A 91 -12.58 -15.38 14.76
CA ALA A 91 -12.67 -15.70 16.17
C ALA A 91 -13.95 -16.47 16.47
N TYR A 92 -13.84 -17.42 17.38
CA TYR A 92 -14.92 -18.30 17.81
C TYR A 92 -15.02 -18.27 19.33
N ILE A 93 -16.25 -18.32 19.84
CA ILE A 93 -16.53 -18.64 21.25
C ILE A 93 -17.35 -19.92 21.31
N VAL A 94 -16.87 -20.90 22.07
CA VAL A 94 -17.56 -22.17 22.31
C VAL A 94 -18.08 -22.21 23.73
N PHE A 95 -19.37 -22.55 23.86
CA PHE A 95 -20.09 -22.64 25.12
C PHE A 95 -20.16 -24.10 25.60
N LYS A 96 -20.49 -24.26 26.89
CA LYS A 96 -20.59 -25.58 27.53
C LYS A 96 -21.69 -26.46 26.94
N ASP A 97 -22.73 -25.87 26.37
CA ASP A 97 -23.89 -26.57 25.79
C ASP A 97 -23.69 -27.00 24.33
N GLN A 98 -22.43 -27.11 23.88
CA GLN A 98 -22.04 -27.51 22.52
C GLN A 98 -22.52 -26.53 21.43
N LYS A 99 -22.80 -25.29 21.81
CA LYS A 99 -23.04 -24.19 20.88
C LYS A 99 -21.80 -23.35 20.70
N TYR A 100 -21.74 -22.61 19.61
CA TYR A 100 -20.70 -21.63 19.39
C TYR A 100 -21.20 -20.42 18.62
N MET A 101 -20.46 -19.32 18.74
CA MET A 101 -20.60 -18.14 17.89
C MET A 101 -19.28 -17.89 17.17
N ARG A 102 -19.36 -17.29 15.98
CA ARG A 102 -18.22 -16.85 15.18
C ARG A 102 -18.38 -15.36 14.91
N CYS A 103 -17.28 -14.62 14.76
CA CYS A 103 -17.38 -13.26 14.23
C CYS A 103 -17.87 -13.30 12.77
N ASP A 104 -18.82 -12.43 12.43
CA ASP A 104 -19.28 -12.29 11.05
C ASP A 104 -18.23 -11.57 10.19
N LEU A 105 -17.57 -10.56 10.77
CA LEU A 105 -16.47 -9.84 10.13
C LEU A 105 -15.12 -10.38 10.61
N PRO A 106 -14.33 -11.07 9.75
CA PRO A 106 -12.99 -11.52 10.13
C PRO A 106 -12.04 -10.34 10.31
N GLY A 107 -10.95 -10.58 11.02
CA GLY A 107 -9.78 -9.73 10.93
C GLY A 107 -8.99 -10.07 9.69
N VAL A 108 -8.61 -9.05 8.90
CA VAL A 108 -7.91 -9.25 7.63
C VAL A 108 -6.52 -8.63 7.72
N ALA A 109 -5.54 -9.32 7.14
CA ALA A 109 -4.23 -8.75 6.88
C ALA A 109 -3.80 -9.06 5.45
N THR A 110 -3.37 -8.02 4.74
CA THR A 110 -2.80 -8.10 3.39
C THR A 110 -1.29 -7.87 3.48
N TYR A 111 -0.51 -8.67 2.78
CA TYR A 111 0.93 -8.58 2.75
C TYR A 111 1.39 -7.66 1.63
N ASP A 112 2.25 -6.70 1.95
CA ASP A 112 3.15 -6.08 0.99
C ASP A 112 4.55 -6.01 1.60
N PHE A 113 5.20 -7.19 1.66
CA PHE A 113 6.52 -7.29 2.27
C PHE A 113 7.56 -6.40 1.58
N ALA A 114 7.44 -6.18 0.27
CA ALA A 114 8.42 -5.38 -0.47
C ALA A 114 8.35 -3.91 -0.05
N LYS A 115 7.14 -3.34 -0.02
CA LYS A 115 6.90 -1.97 0.44
C LYS A 115 7.19 -1.81 1.93
N ASP A 116 6.77 -2.78 2.74
CA ASP A 116 6.80 -2.63 4.19
C ASP A 116 8.20 -2.91 4.79
N LEU A 117 9.04 -3.72 4.12
CA LEU A 117 10.47 -3.84 4.46
C LEU A 117 11.29 -2.65 3.94
N ALA A 118 10.91 -2.04 2.82
CA ALA A 118 11.57 -0.85 2.30
C ALA A 118 11.40 0.36 3.22
N SER A 119 10.23 0.49 3.84
CA SER A 119 9.92 1.54 4.82
C SER A 119 10.50 1.27 6.22
N ASN A 120 10.64 -0.01 6.62
CA ASN A 120 11.16 -0.40 7.94
C ASN A 120 12.37 -1.35 7.85
N LYS A 121 13.54 -0.82 7.45
CA LYS A 121 14.81 -1.58 7.28
C LYS A 121 15.32 -2.32 8.54
N LYS A 122 14.71 -2.14 9.70
CA LYS A 122 15.11 -2.75 10.98
C LYS A 122 14.29 -3.98 11.38
N ILE A 123 13.21 -4.29 10.67
CA ILE A 123 12.29 -5.38 11.03
C ILE A 123 12.50 -6.53 10.05
N SER A 124 12.58 -7.76 10.57
CA SER A 124 12.68 -8.94 9.71
C SER A 124 11.32 -9.32 9.13
N LYS A 125 11.30 -9.99 7.97
CA LYS A 125 10.05 -10.49 7.36
C LYS A 125 9.21 -11.31 8.34
N THR A 126 9.85 -12.12 9.19
CA THR A 126 9.18 -12.92 10.24
C THR A 126 8.52 -12.05 11.31
N GLN A 127 9.18 -10.99 11.77
CA GLN A 127 8.62 -10.07 12.76
C GLN A 127 7.45 -9.27 12.17
N GLN A 128 7.56 -8.86 10.91
CA GLN A 128 6.48 -8.19 10.20
C GLN A 128 5.27 -9.11 10.00
N TYR A 129 5.51 -10.36 9.63
CA TYR A 129 4.48 -11.40 9.57
C TYR A 129 3.76 -11.57 10.92
N ALA A 130 4.52 -11.64 12.02
CA ALA A 130 3.95 -11.72 13.36
C ALA A 130 3.12 -10.48 13.72
N ALA A 131 3.54 -9.29 13.29
CA ALA A 131 2.78 -8.05 13.48
C ALA A 131 1.43 -8.09 12.75
N TYR A 132 1.42 -8.52 11.48
CA TYR A 132 0.15 -8.73 10.75
C TYR A 132 -0.75 -9.74 11.46
N GLN A 133 -0.19 -10.83 11.99
CA GLN A 133 -0.97 -11.86 12.68
C GLN A 133 -1.62 -11.32 13.95
N SER A 134 -0.86 -10.58 14.77
CA SER A 134 -1.42 -9.94 15.97
C SER A 134 -2.51 -8.92 15.57
N TYR A 135 -2.30 -8.16 14.48
CA TYR A 135 -3.27 -7.18 13.98
C TYR A 135 -4.59 -7.84 13.55
N ALA A 136 -4.55 -8.82 12.64
CA ALA A 136 -5.77 -9.51 12.20
C ALA A 136 -6.47 -10.23 13.36
N LYS A 137 -5.71 -10.89 14.23
CA LYS A 137 -6.26 -11.55 15.42
C LYS A 137 -6.95 -10.58 16.36
N LYS A 138 -6.40 -9.38 16.56
CA LYS A 138 -7.02 -8.31 17.36
C LYS A 138 -8.41 -7.96 16.82
N TYR A 139 -8.54 -7.67 15.52
CA TYR A 139 -9.84 -7.29 14.95
C TYR A 139 -10.84 -8.43 14.97
N ALA A 140 -10.41 -9.67 14.69
CA ALA A 140 -11.28 -10.83 14.81
C ALA A 140 -11.87 -10.96 16.22
N LEU A 141 -11.04 -10.77 17.25
CA LEU A 141 -11.47 -10.80 18.65
C LEU A 141 -12.37 -9.62 19.00
N CYS A 142 -12.03 -8.40 18.58
CA CYS A 142 -12.87 -7.22 18.82
C CYS A 142 -14.24 -7.36 18.18
N ASN A 143 -14.30 -7.83 16.93
CA ASN A 143 -15.54 -8.06 16.19
C ASN A 143 -16.39 -9.14 16.84
N LEU A 144 -15.79 -10.24 17.32
CA LEU A 144 -16.53 -11.27 18.07
C LEU A 144 -17.07 -10.75 19.40
N LEU A 145 -16.26 -9.98 20.15
CA LEU A 145 -16.56 -9.60 21.53
C LEU A 145 -17.26 -8.25 21.65
N LEU A 146 -17.61 -7.62 20.52
CA LEU A 146 -18.25 -6.32 20.44
C LEU A 146 -17.48 -5.23 21.20
N ILE A 147 -16.14 -5.29 21.12
CA ILE A 147 -15.28 -4.29 21.75
C ILE A 147 -15.29 -3.05 20.85
N ASP A 148 -16.09 -2.07 21.25
CA ASP A 148 -16.17 -0.77 20.59
C ASP A 148 -15.02 0.15 21.05
N ASP A 149 -14.57 1.03 20.17
CA ASP A 149 -13.44 1.93 20.38
C ASP A 149 -13.83 3.31 20.93
N SER A 150 -14.99 3.35 21.61
CA SER A 150 -15.72 4.57 22.00
C SER A 150 -14.99 5.56 22.91
N GLN A 151 -13.96 5.16 23.66
CA GLN A 151 -13.22 6.11 24.52
C GLN A 151 -12.16 6.93 23.78
N ASN A 152 -11.78 6.53 22.56
CA ASN A 152 -10.66 7.13 21.84
C ASN A 152 -10.86 7.15 20.32
N ASP A 153 -12.11 7.08 19.86
CA ASP A 153 -12.42 7.27 18.45
C ASP A 153 -12.22 8.74 18.07
N LEU A 154 -11.76 9.02 16.85
CA LEU A 154 -11.64 10.39 16.34
C LEU A 154 -13.00 11.10 16.35
N ASP A 155 -14.07 10.32 16.30
CA ASP A 155 -15.46 10.79 16.28
C ASP A 155 -16.04 10.91 17.71
N ALA A 156 -15.38 10.35 18.72
CA ALA A 156 -15.70 10.53 20.15
C ALA A 156 -15.27 11.91 20.68
N LEU A 157 -14.68 12.75 19.82
CA LEU A 157 -14.47 14.16 20.08
C LEU A 157 -15.86 14.84 20.13
N THR A 158 -16.40 15.06 21.32
CA THR A 158 -17.47 16.06 21.50
C THR A 158 -17.00 17.39 20.86
N ASN A 159 -17.89 18.27 20.39
CA ASN A 159 -17.50 19.58 19.82
C ASN A 159 -16.47 20.36 20.68
N LYS A 160 -16.47 20.15 22.00
CA LYS A 160 -15.46 20.66 22.94
C LYS A 160 -14.04 20.10 22.73
N ASN A 161 -13.89 18.84 22.33
CA ASN A 161 -12.59 18.23 22.04
C ASN A 161 -12.09 18.60 20.63
N ILE A 162 -12.98 18.93 19.69
CA ILE A 162 -12.61 19.57 18.41
C ILE A 162 -12.08 20.98 18.67
N GLU A 163 -12.74 21.76 19.53
CA GLU A 163 -12.23 23.07 20.00
C GLU A 163 -10.91 22.92 20.78
N ASN A 164 -10.76 21.89 21.61
CA ASN A 164 -9.52 21.63 22.34
C ASN A 164 -8.41 21.06 21.44
N GLU A 165 -8.70 20.35 20.35
CA GLU A 165 -7.72 19.95 19.33
C GLU A 165 -7.27 21.16 18.50
N HIS A 166 -8.17 22.08 18.19
CA HIS A 166 -7.79 23.38 17.63
C HIS A 166 -6.97 24.21 18.63
N GLN A 167 -7.18 24.07 19.95
CA GLN A 167 -6.33 24.68 20.98
C GLN A 167 -5.03 23.92 21.27
N SER A 168 -4.97 22.60 21.07
CA SER A 168 -3.80 21.76 21.38
C SER A 168 -2.84 21.61 20.20
N LYS A 169 -3.33 21.64 18.96
CA LYS A 169 -2.51 21.92 17.77
C LYS A 169 -1.90 23.33 17.83
N ASN A 170 -2.58 24.27 18.48
CA ASN A 170 -2.00 25.57 18.84
C ASN A 170 -1.04 25.53 20.04
N LYS A 171 -0.99 24.45 20.84
CA LYS A 171 -0.05 24.30 21.97
C LYS A 171 1.19 23.45 21.66
N GLN A 172 1.15 22.53 20.69
CA GLN A 172 2.33 21.73 20.34
C GLN A 172 3.27 22.38 19.31
N ASN A 173 3.00 23.61 18.88
CA ASN A 173 3.96 24.44 18.13
C ASN A 173 4.18 25.84 18.73
N TYR A 174 3.91 26.02 20.01
CA TYR A 174 4.24 27.25 20.74
C TYR A 174 5.01 26.95 22.03
N GLN A 175 6.24 26.44 21.88
CA GLN A 175 7.36 27.09 22.57
C GLN A 175 7.74 28.34 21.78
N ASN A 176 6.78 29.25 21.60
CA ASN A 176 7.12 30.62 21.28
C ASN A 176 7.13 31.31 22.63
N GLN A 177 8.36 31.60 23.07
CA GLN A 177 8.59 32.63 24.05
C GLN A 177 7.67 33.79 23.69
N ASN A 178 6.82 34.22 24.63
CA ASN A 178 6.27 35.56 24.59
C ASN A 178 7.41 36.51 24.24
N ASN A 179 7.35 37.14 23.08
CA ASN A 179 7.75 38.51 22.87
C ASN A 179 7.24 38.97 21.51
N ASN A 180 6.61 40.14 21.49
CA ASN A 180 6.56 41.04 20.35
C ASN A 180 7.96 41.17 19.72
N ARG A 181 8.33 40.25 18.81
CA ARG A 181 9.47 40.43 17.93
C ARG A 181 8.93 40.84 16.57
N VAL A 182 9.12 42.11 16.27
CA VAL A 182 9.00 42.64 14.91
C VAL A 182 10.03 41.89 14.07
N SER A 183 9.60 41.27 12.97
CA SER A 183 10.51 40.63 12.02
C SER A 183 11.61 41.60 11.60
N THR A 184 12.86 41.19 11.78
CA THR A 184 14.01 42.04 11.51
C THR A 184 14.57 41.79 10.12
N GLN A 185 15.35 42.73 9.58
CA GLN A 185 16.05 42.54 8.31
C GLN A 185 16.96 41.29 8.32
N ALA A 186 17.51 40.91 9.48
CA ALA A 186 18.32 39.70 9.63
C ALA A 186 17.53 38.39 9.43
N ASP A 187 16.20 38.42 9.65
CA ASP A 187 15.33 37.27 9.39
C ASP A 187 15.03 37.14 7.89
N CYS A 188 14.87 38.27 7.19
CA CYS A 188 14.82 38.32 5.73
C CYS A 188 16.12 37.76 5.11
N ASP A 189 17.28 38.22 5.59
CA ASP A 189 18.58 37.76 5.08
C ASP A 189 18.78 36.25 5.31
N ARG A 190 18.26 35.71 6.42
CA ARG A 190 18.27 34.27 6.69
C ARG A 190 17.38 33.49 5.73
N ALA A 191 16.19 33.99 5.42
CA ALA A 191 15.28 33.37 4.44
C ALA A 191 15.89 33.39 3.03
N LEU A 192 16.50 34.50 2.63
CA LEU A 192 17.21 34.62 1.36
C LEU A 192 18.39 33.65 1.27
N LYS A 193 19.17 33.52 2.35
CA LYS A 193 20.27 32.57 2.41
C LYS A 193 19.79 31.12 2.28
N GLN A 194 18.64 30.76 2.85
CA GLN A 194 18.07 29.42 2.67
C GLN A 194 17.65 29.12 1.23
N ILE A 195 17.18 30.14 0.50
CA ILE A 195 16.88 30.03 -0.93
C ILE A 195 18.19 29.88 -1.72
N GLU A 196 19.21 30.67 -1.40
CA GLU A 196 20.51 30.64 -2.08
C GLU A 196 21.26 29.31 -1.86
N ASP A 197 21.26 28.80 -0.63
CA ASP A 197 21.93 27.55 -0.25
C ASP A 197 21.21 26.28 -0.78
N LEU A 198 20.02 26.44 -1.39
CA LEU A 198 19.27 25.31 -1.92
C LEU A 198 20.02 24.63 -3.08
N PRO A 199 20.19 23.29 -3.08
CA PRO A 199 20.89 22.59 -4.15
C PRO A 199 20.22 22.74 -5.51
N LEU A 200 21.01 22.88 -6.59
CA LEU A 200 20.51 22.91 -7.97
C LEU A 200 19.99 21.56 -8.49
N THR A 201 20.12 20.50 -7.68
CA THR A 201 19.64 19.15 -7.96
C THR A 201 18.27 18.86 -7.32
N THR A 202 17.72 19.80 -6.54
CA THR A 202 16.41 19.67 -5.90
C THR A 202 15.31 19.62 -6.96
N SER A 203 14.27 18.81 -6.74
CA SER A 203 13.13 18.76 -7.66
C SER A 203 12.32 20.07 -7.62
N LEU A 204 11.70 20.42 -8.74
CA LEU A 204 10.92 21.66 -8.86
C LEU A 204 9.76 21.72 -7.85
N GLU A 205 9.12 20.58 -7.57
CA GLU A 205 8.04 20.46 -6.58
C GLU A 205 8.53 20.75 -5.14
N GLN A 206 9.72 20.23 -4.78
CA GLN A 206 10.32 20.47 -3.46
C GLN A 206 10.77 21.92 -3.31
N ALA A 207 11.33 22.51 -4.36
CA ALA A 207 11.72 23.93 -4.36
C ALA A 207 10.51 24.84 -4.15
N SER A 208 9.40 24.60 -4.86
CA SER A 208 8.16 25.37 -4.70
C SER A 208 7.63 25.29 -3.27
N PHE A 209 7.59 24.08 -2.70
CA PHE A 209 7.10 23.87 -1.33
C PHE A 209 7.93 24.63 -0.29
N ILE A 210 9.25 24.65 -0.43
CA ILE A 210 10.16 25.38 0.47
C ILE A 210 9.94 26.89 0.37
N PHE A 211 9.82 27.42 -0.85
CA PHE A 211 9.62 28.86 -1.06
C PHE A 211 8.26 29.34 -0.53
N ASP A 212 7.20 28.56 -0.74
CA ASP A 212 5.88 28.88 -0.21
C ASP A 212 5.86 28.84 1.32
N GLY A 213 6.61 27.91 1.93
CA GLY A 213 6.81 27.88 3.39
C GLY A 213 7.49 29.13 3.93
N LEU A 214 8.56 29.61 3.27
CA LEU A 214 9.27 30.83 3.67
C LEU A 214 8.41 32.09 3.53
N ARG A 215 7.58 32.14 2.49
CA ARG A 215 6.64 33.25 2.26
C ARG A 215 5.52 33.31 3.30
N GLN A 216 5.10 32.16 3.82
CA GLN A 216 4.13 32.08 4.91
C GLN A 216 4.76 32.43 6.27
N GLN A 217 6.05 32.12 6.45
CA GLN A 217 6.79 32.41 7.68
C GLN A 217 7.11 33.91 7.84
N TYR A 218 7.34 34.64 6.74
CA TYR A 218 7.71 36.06 6.74
C TYR A 218 6.83 36.88 5.77
N PRO A 219 5.56 37.17 6.15
CA PRO A 219 4.62 37.86 5.28
C PRO A 219 5.03 39.29 4.92
N GLU A 220 5.75 39.98 5.80
CA GLU A 220 6.29 41.33 5.56
C GLU A 220 7.39 41.38 4.47
N PHE A 221 8.06 40.26 4.19
CA PHE A 221 9.10 40.15 3.15
C PHE A 221 8.67 39.30 1.95
N ASN A 222 7.35 39.09 1.77
CA ASN A 222 6.81 38.18 0.77
C ASN A 222 7.35 38.44 -0.64
N GLN A 223 7.40 39.71 -1.06
CA GLN A 223 7.87 40.08 -2.40
C GLN A 223 9.34 39.72 -2.62
N VAL A 224 10.19 40.05 -1.64
CA VAL A 224 11.65 39.83 -1.73
C VAL A 224 11.97 38.33 -1.73
N ILE A 225 11.28 37.55 -0.90
CA ILE A 225 11.42 36.09 -0.83
C ILE A 225 10.88 35.44 -2.10
N PHE A 226 9.78 35.95 -2.66
CA PHE A 226 9.22 35.47 -3.92
C PHE A 226 10.17 35.69 -5.10
N ASP A 227 10.72 36.90 -5.23
CA ASP A 227 11.64 37.24 -6.33
C ASP A 227 12.92 36.38 -6.29
N ALA A 228 13.48 36.18 -5.09
CA ALA A 228 14.62 35.30 -4.89
C ALA A 228 14.29 33.82 -5.16
N GLY A 229 13.12 33.35 -4.70
CA GLY A 229 12.63 32.00 -4.96
C GLY A 229 12.44 31.73 -6.45
N CYS A 230 11.85 32.67 -7.19
CA CYS A 230 11.70 32.58 -8.64
C CYS A 230 13.05 32.51 -9.37
N ALA A 231 14.02 33.34 -8.98
CA ALA A 231 15.36 33.30 -9.56
C ALA A 231 16.03 31.94 -9.35
N LYS A 232 15.93 31.39 -8.13
CA LYS A 232 16.49 30.08 -7.79
C LYS A 232 15.76 28.92 -8.49
N TYR A 233 14.43 29.00 -8.59
CA TYR A 233 13.61 28.03 -9.30
C TYR A 233 14.03 27.92 -10.77
N ASN A 234 14.23 29.06 -11.43
CA ASN A 234 14.70 29.09 -12.82
C ASN A 234 16.11 28.51 -12.98
N ALA A 235 17.00 28.76 -12.01
CA ALA A 235 18.35 28.18 -12.02
C ALA A 235 18.32 26.65 -11.84
N ILE A 236 17.45 26.13 -10.97
CA ILE A 236 17.23 24.68 -10.81
C ILE A 236 16.69 24.08 -12.12
N MET A 237 15.69 24.72 -12.72
CA MET A 237 15.08 24.28 -13.98
C MET A 237 16.12 24.16 -15.10
N GLN A 238 16.92 25.20 -15.31
CA GLN A 238 17.96 25.20 -16.34
C GLN A 238 19.06 24.15 -16.09
N HIS A 239 19.43 23.94 -14.83
CA HIS A 239 20.42 22.93 -14.47
C HIS A 239 19.92 21.51 -14.73
N LEU A 240 18.66 21.22 -14.39
CA LEU A 240 18.03 19.93 -14.67
C LEU A 240 17.87 19.66 -16.17
N GLU A 241 17.52 20.68 -16.96
CA GLU A 241 17.45 20.59 -18.42
C GLU A 241 18.83 20.33 -19.05
N ALA A 242 19.88 21.02 -18.60
CA ALA A 242 21.24 20.83 -19.07
C ALA A 242 21.78 19.42 -18.74
N LEU A 243 21.46 18.89 -17.56
CA LEU A 243 21.77 17.51 -17.17
C LEU A 243 21.10 16.48 -18.09
N GLY A 244 19.86 16.74 -18.50
CA GLY A 244 19.14 15.89 -19.47
C GLY A 244 19.80 15.87 -20.86
N GLN A 245 20.31 17.02 -21.33
CA GLN A 245 20.98 17.12 -22.64
C GLN A 245 22.40 16.52 -22.66
N GLN A 246 23.14 16.59 -21.53
CA GLN A 246 24.45 15.94 -21.41
C GLN A 246 24.37 14.41 -21.45
N GLN A 247 23.34 13.80 -20.85
CA GLN A 247 23.13 12.34 -20.91
C GLN A 247 22.82 11.85 -22.34
N GLN A 248 22.16 12.65 -23.17
CA GLN A 248 21.92 12.32 -24.58
C GLN A 248 23.20 12.44 -25.42
N SER A 249 24.09 13.39 -25.09
CA SER A 249 25.34 13.63 -25.82
C SER A 249 26.45 12.61 -25.47
N SER A 250 26.54 12.16 -24.21
CA SER A 250 27.49 11.10 -23.79
C SER A 250 27.16 9.72 -24.38
N ASN A 251 25.88 9.48 -24.70
CA ASN A 251 25.44 8.26 -25.39
C ASN A 251 25.79 8.27 -26.88
N GLN A 252 26.06 9.42 -27.51
CA GLN A 252 26.53 9.47 -28.90
C GLN A 252 28.06 9.35 -29.00
N ALA A 253 28.82 9.93 -28.06
CA ALA A 253 30.29 9.84 -28.06
C ALA A 253 30.83 8.43 -27.75
N SER A 254 30.12 7.66 -26.91
CA SER A 254 30.49 6.26 -26.58
C SER A 254 30.20 5.26 -27.71
N VAL A 255 29.35 5.63 -28.68
CA VAL A 255 29.06 4.84 -29.88
C VAL A 255 30.15 5.03 -30.95
N ILE A 256 30.66 6.25 -31.12
CA ILE A 256 31.68 6.57 -32.14
C ILE A 256 33.03 5.92 -31.81
N GLN A 257 33.39 5.78 -30.52
CA GLN A 257 34.70 5.22 -30.13
C GLN A 257 34.77 3.69 -30.18
N ARG A 258 33.62 2.99 -30.28
CA ARG A 258 33.57 1.52 -30.43
C ARG A 258 33.65 1.04 -31.88
N GLN A 259 33.48 1.92 -32.87
CA GLN A 259 33.55 1.57 -34.30
C GLN A 259 34.96 1.61 -34.90
N ALA A 260 35.97 2.12 -34.18
CA ALA A 260 37.34 2.25 -34.72
C ALA A 260 38.25 1.01 -34.50
N ASN A 261 37.86 0.01 -33.70
CA ASN A 261 38.79 -1.03 -33.23
C ASN A 261 38.48 -2.48 -33.66
N GLN A 262 37.60 -2.73 -34.63
CA GLN A 262 37.34 -4.10 -35.13
C GLN A 262 37.32 -4.18 -36.65
N ALA A 263 38.47 -3.92 -37.26
CA ALA A 263 38.86 -4.63 -38.47
C ALA A 263 39.99 -5.57 -38.05
N HIS A 264 39.79 -6.89 -38.13
CA HIS A 264 40.75 -7.96 -38.49
C HIS A 264 40.16 -9.36 -38.16
N GLN A 265 39.55 -9.95 -39.19
CA GLN A 265 39.52 -11.35 -39.67
C GLN A 265 39.32 -12.59 -38.76
N ASN A 266 38.31 -13.39 -39.19
CA ASN A 266 38.21 -14.87 -39.32
C ASN A 266 38.18 -15.74 -38.04
N ASN A 267 37.36 -16.79 -37.84
CA ASN A 267 36.65 -17.76 -38.72
C ASN A 267 35.43 -18.40 -37.97
N SER A 268 34.38 -18.80 -38.71
CA SER A 268 33.05 -19.35 -38.28
C SER A 268 33.08 -20.83 -37.79
N PRO A 269 31.96 -21.49 -37.34
CA PRO A 269 30.55 -21.04 -37.21
C PRO A 269 29.83 -21.44 -35.88
N THR A 270 28.84 -20.66 -35.44
CA THR A 270 27.60 -21.16 -34.80
C THR A 270 26.55 -20.05 -34.66
N THR A 271 25.42 -20.31 -35.29
CA THR A 271 24.05 -19.84 -35.12
C THR A 271 23.77 -18.78 -34.02
N ALA A 272 23.48 -17.54 -34.45
CA ALA A 272 22.62 -16.61 -33.73
C ALA A 272 22.14 -15.49 -34.68
N ASN A 273 21.04 -15.76 -35.38
CA ASN A 273 20.20 -14.67 -35.87
C ASN A 273 19.35 -14.19 -34.69
N ASN A 274 19.53 -12.95 -34.24
CA ASN A 274 18.38 -12.16 -33.85
C ASN A 274 18.69 -10.65 -33.94
N THR A 275 18.11 -10.10 -35.00
CA THR A 275 17.90 -8.70 -35.31
C THR A 275 17.22 -7.98 -34.15
N GLY A 276 17.89 -6.97 -33.60
CA GLY A 276 17.27 -6.01 -32.67
C GLY A 276 16.27 -5.13 -33.42
N SER A 277 15.00 -5.52 -33.43
CA SER A 277 13.89 -4.65 -33.83
C SER A 277 13.38 -3.87 -32.62
N PRO A 278 13.04 -2.58 -32.77
CA PRO A 278 12.51 -1.76 -31.68
C PRO A 278 11.15 -2.28 -31.20
N CYS A 279 11.02 -2.40 -29.88
CA CYS A 279 9.73 -2.66 -29.23
C CYS A 279 8.85 -1.40 -29.30
N ILE A 280 7.53 -1.56 -29.19
CA ILE A 280 6.58 -0.45 -29.34
C ILE A 280 6.81 0.68 -28.33
N THR A 281 6.61 1.92 -28.77
CA THR A 281 6.70 3.12 -27.92
C THR A 281 5.54 3.20 -26.93
N ASN A 282 5.69 3.98 -25.84
CA ASN A 282 4.62 4.18 -24.85
C ASN A 282 3.30 4.67 -25.48
N LYS A 283 3.39 5.54 -26.50
CA LYS A 283 2.20 6.00 -27.23
C LYS A 283 1.52 4.87 -28.01
N GLN A 284 2.29 4.00 -28.68
CA GLN A 284 1.75 2.86 -29.42
C GLN A 284 1.13 1.81 -28.50
N ARG A 285 1.71 1.58 -27.32
CA ARG A 285 1.15 0.73 -26.28
C ARG A 285 -0.21 1.26 -25.80
N ASP A 286 -0.31 2.55 -25.51
CA ASP A 286 -1.55 3.15 -25.00
C ASP A 286 -2.68 3.07 -26.04
N HIS A 287 -2.35 3.24 -27.33
CA HIS A 287 -3.29 3.03 -28.43
C HIS A 287 -3.74 1.57 -28.55
N LEU A 288 -2.83 0.60 -28.37
CA LEU A 288 -3.17 -0.82 -28.41
C LEU A 288 -4.04 -1.23 -27.21
N GLN A 289 -3.78 -0.66 -26.03
CA GLN A 289 -4.60 -0.86 -24.83
C GLN A 289 -6.02 -0.31 -25.01
N ALA A 290 -6.16 0.87 -25.61
CA ALA A 290 -7.47 1.43 -25.96
C ALA A 290 -8.23 0.54 -26.96
N PHE A 291 -7.53 -0.01 -27.96
CA PHE A 291 -8.11 -0.92 -28.94
C PHE A 291 -8.62 -2.24 -28.32
N ILE A 292 -7.87 -2.81 -27.38
CA ILE A 292 -8.27 -4.01 -26.61
C ILE A 292 -9.56 -3.74 -25.81
N HIS A 293 -9.59 -2.59 -25.12
CA HIS A 293 -10.74 -2.19 -24.30
C HIS A 293 -11.99 -1.91 -25.15
N GLU A 294 -11.86 -1.29 -26.32
CA GLU A 294 -12.97 -1.05 -27.25
C GLU A 294 -13.62 -2.35 -27.75
N ARG A 295 -12.87 -3.46 -27.78
CA ARG A 295 -13.38 -4.79 -28.14
C ARG A 295 -13.87 -5.61 -26.95
N GLY A 296 -13.91 -5.02 -25.76
CA GLY A 296 -14.41 -5.66 -24.54
C GLY A 296 -13.50 -6.74 -23.96
N LEU A 297 -12.23 -6.79 -24.38
CA LEU A 297 -11.24 -7.77 -23.92
C LEU A 297 -10.41 -7.19 -22.76
N ASP A 298 -9.94 -8.05 -21.86
CA ASP A 298 -8.98 -7.67 -20.83
C ASP A 298 -7.54 -7.72 -21.38
N VAL A 299 -6.74 -6.70 -21.07
CA VAL A 299 -5.31 -6.62 -21.41
C VAL A 299 -4.56 -7.84 -20.87
N ARG A 300 -4.92 -8.35 -19.69
CA ARG A 300 -4.28 -9.55 -19.12
C ARG A 300 -4.57 -10.80 -19.94
N GLN A 301 -5.80 -10.93 -20.42
CA GLN A 301 -6.22 -12.05 -21.25
C GLN A 301 -5.50 -12.03 -22.59
N VAL A 302 -5.37 -10.84 -23.19
CA VAL A 302 -4.62 -10.64 -24.44
C VAL A 302 -3.12 -10.94 -24.23
N CYS A 303 -2.51 -10.44 -23.16
CA CYS A 303 -1.11 -10.74 -22.83
C CYS A 303 -0.85 -12.25 -22.64
N ASN A 304 -1.77 -12.96 -22.00
CA ASN A 304 -1.69 -14.42 -21.83
C ASN A 304 -1.82 -15.15 -23.18
N TYR A 305 -2.72 -14.70 -24.06
CA TYR A 305 -2.89 -15.25 -25.41
C TYR A 305 -1.61 -15.14 -26.26
N PHE A 306 -0.92 -13.99 -26.19
CA PHE A 306 0.34 -13.77 -26.89
C PHE A 306 1.58 -14.35 -26.18
N GLY A 307 1.43 -14.92 -24.98
CA GLY A 307 2.54 -15.44 -24.18
C GLY A 307 3.56 -14.38 -23.76
N ILE A 308 3.10 -13.13 -23.55
CA ILE A 308 3.94 -11.99 -23.18
C ILE A 308 3.49 -11.39 -21.84
N ASP A 309 4.46 -10.98 -21.01
CA ASP A 309 4.14 -10.38 -19.70
C ASP A 309 3.56 -8.96 -19.82
N THR A 310 3.83 -8.27 -20.93
CA THR A 310 3.38 -6.89 -21.17
C THR A 310 3.30 -6.60 -22.66
N LEU A 311 2.32 -5.77 -23.06
CA LEU A 311 2.17 -5.28 -24.43
C LEU A 311 3.44 -4.57 -24.94
N MET A 312 4.29 -4.05 -24.05
CA MET A 312 5.58 -3.43 -24.43
C MET A 312 6.57 -4.40 -25.07
N LYS A 313 6.36 -5.72 -24.96
CA LYS A 313 7.21 -6.73 -25.61
C LYS A 313 6.81 -7.01 -27.06
N ILE A 314 5.69 -6.44 -27.54
CA ILE A 314 5.29 -6.54 -28.94
C ILE A 314 6.26 -5.70 -29.77
N GLN A 315 6.75 -6.28 -30.86
CA GLN A 315 7.61 -5.59 -31.81
C GLN A 315 6.77 -4.68 -32.71
N GLU A 316 7.30 -3.51 -33.07
CA GLU A 316 6.59 -2.56 -33.93
C GLU A 316 6.18 -3.16 -35.29
N SER A 317 7.01 -4.04 -35.85
CA SER A 317 6.72 -4.77 -37.09
C SER A 317 5.57 -5.78 -36.97
N ALA A 318 5.24 -6.22 -35.75
CA ALA A 318 4.18 -7.20 -35.48
C ALA A 318 2.91 -6.54 -34.91
N LEU A 319 2.85 -5.20 -34.85
CA LEU A 319 1.74 -4.47 -34.25
C LEU A 319 0.41 -4.69 -35.00
N ASP A 320 0.46 -4.70 -36.33
CA ASP A 320 -0.75 -4.86 -37.15
C ASP A 320 -1.25 -6.31 -37.13
N GLU A 321 -0.35 -7.29 -37.05
CA GLU A 321 -0.69 -8.71 -36.85
C GLU A 321 -1.32 -8.94 -35.47
N ALA A 322 -0.75 -8.33 -34.42
CA ALA A 322 -1.30 -8.40 -33.07
C ALA A 322 -2.73 -7.82 -33.01
N LYS A 323 -3.03 -6.73 -33.71
CA LYS A 323 -4.40 -6.17 -33.79
C LYS A 323 -5.38 -7.13 -34.48
N GLN A 324 -4.95 -7.83 -35.53
CA GLN A 324 -5.80 -8.80 -36.23
C GLN A 324 -6.11 -10.03 -35.36
N GLU A 325 -5.14 -10.49 -34.58
CA GLU A 325 -5.35 -11.60 -33.64
C GLU A 325 -6.24 -11.20 -32.46
N ILE A 326 -6.11 -9.98 -31.92
CA ILE A 326 -7.01 -9.44 -30.89
C ILE A 326 -8.46 -9.36 -31.42
N GLU A 327 -8.65 -8.97 -32.68
CA GLU A 327 -9.96 -8.93 -33.31
C GLU A 327 -10.56 -10.34 -33.52
N LYS A 328 -9.71 -11.34 -33.81
CA LYS A 328 -10.13 -12.74 -33.89
C LYS A 328 -10.52 -13.29 -32.52
N LEU A 329 -9.77 -12.94 -31.48
CA LEU A 329 -10.06 -13.31 -30.09
C LEU A 329 -11.40 -12.73 -29.63
N ALA A 330 -11.66 -11.45 -29.91
CA ALA A 330 -12.93 -10.79 -29.59
C ALA A 330 -14.12 -11.46 -30.30
N LYS A 331 -13.96 -11.89 -31.55
CA LYS A 331 -15.00 -12.61 -32.32
C LYS A 331 -15.26 -14.03 -31.80
N GLN A 332 -14.29 -14.66 -31.15
CA GLN A 332 -14.44 -15.98 -30.54
C GLN A 332 -15.20 -15.88 -29.21
N GLU A 333 -14.93 -14.86 -28.40
CA GLU A 333 -15.65 -14.64 -27.13
C GLU A 333 -17.13 -14.28 -27.33
N MET A 334 -17.49 -13.56 -28.40
CA MET A 334 -18.91 -13.29 -28.71
C MET A 334 -19.69 -14.51 -29.23
N LYS A 335 -19.03 -15.64 -29.52
CA LYS A 335 -19.68 -16.89 -29.98
C LYS A 335 -19.74 -17.99 -28.91
N ALA A 336 -19.10 -17.78 -27.75
CA ALA A 336 -19.13 -18.67 -26.60
C ALA A 336 -20.28 -18.30 -25.65
#